data_AF-A0A433RHX4-F1
#
_entry.id   AF-A0A433RHX4-F1
#
_cell.length_a   1.000
_cell.length_b   1.000
_cell.length_c   1.000
_cell.angle_alpha   90.00
_cell.angle_beta   90.00
_cell.angle_gamma   90.00
#
_symmetry.space_group_name_H-M   'P 1'
#
loop_
_entity.id
_entity.type
_entity.pdbx_description
1 polymer ?
#
loop_
_entity_poly.entity_id
_entity_poly.type
_entity_poly.pdbx_seq_one_letter_code
_entity_poly.pdbx_strand_id
1 'polypeptide(L)'
;MNFNRIDMDSWARKPYFEHYLNHVRCTYSMTADLDISLLQAELKRTGMKLYPALIYMITTVVNRHNEFRTCFNSEGLLGVWDRMSPSFTIFHEESKTFSSIWTPFSEEFQTFYGSYLLETEKHKNAKQLFPDTNEPSNTFPISSIPWVSFTGFNLNVYSGGDYLLPIFTIGKYHCQDERVLLPLSVQFHHAVCDGYHAGLMFNELQELSVDCKGWLTGK
;
A
#
# COMPACT_ATOMS: atom_id res chain seq x y z
N MET A 1 -9.50 13.33 -10.72
CA MET A 1 -8.43 13.40 -9.70
C MET A 1 -7.26 14.12 -10.34
N ASN A 2 -6.69 15.14 -9.70
CA ASN A 2 -5.68 15.97 -10.36
C ASN A 2 -4.27 15.42 -10.10
N PHE A 3 -3.42 15.57 -11.12
CA PHE A 3 -1.98 15.36 -11.00
C PHE A 3 -1.30 16.72 -10.87
N ASN A 4 -0.72 16.99 -9.72
CA ASN A 4 -0.08 18.26 -9.42
C ASN A 4 1.40 18.13 -9.78
N ARG A 5 1.80 18.76 -10.89
CA ARG A 5 3.19 18.78 -11.32
C ARG A 5 4.07 19.40 -10.23
N ILE A 6 5.20 18.76 -9.94
CA ILE A 6 6.22 19.33 -9.07
C ILE A 6 7.02 20.35 -9.88
N ASP A 7 7.08 21.58 -9.38
CA ASP A 7 8.04 22.57 -9.86
C ASP A 7 9.41 22.27 -9.24
N MET A 8 10.32 21.74 -10.07
CA MET A 8 11.64 21.34 -9.63
C MET A 8 12.45 22.52 -9.10
N ASP A 9 12.25 23.74 -9.59
CA ASP A 9 13.07 24.88 -9.19
C ASP A 9 12.75 25.39 -7.78
N SER A 10 11.55 25.08 -7.27
CA SER A 10 11.12 25.40 -5.91
C SER A 10 11.05 24.18 -4.98
N TRP A 11 11.26 22.95 -5.49
CA TRP A 11 11.13 21.75 -4.68
C TRP A 11 12.34 21.53 -3.76
N ALA A 12 12.10 21.65 -2.45
CA ALA A 12 13.14 21.49 -1.42
C ALA A 12 13.91 20.15 -1.51
N ARG A 13 13.29 19.09 -2.03
CA ARG A 13 13.93 17.78 -2.18
C ARG A 13 14.67 17.57 -3.50
N LYS A 14 14.71 18.57 -4.42
CA LYS A 14 15.38 18.46 -5.72
C LYS A 14 16.80 17.86 -5.64
N PRO A 15 17.71 18.31 -4.76
CA PRO A 15 19.06 17.76 -4.71
C PRO A 15 19.09 16.25 -4.37
N TYR A 16 18.22 15.82 -3.45
CA TYR A 16 18.10 14.42 -3.04
C TYR A 16 17.49 13.57 -4.14
N PHE A 17 16.43 14.07 -4.77
CA PHE A 17 15.76 13.40 -5.87
C PHE A 17 16.72 13.19 -7.05
N GLU A 18 17.43 14.23 -7.50
CA GLU A 18 18.39 14.14 -8.60
C GLU A 18 19.56 13.20 -8.27
N HIS A 19 20.03 13.20 -7.02
CA HIS A 19 21.07 12.26 -6.59
C HIS A 19 20.60 10.81 -6.66
N TYR A 20 19.50 10.49 -5.98
CA TYR A 20 18.98 9.12 -5.86
C TYR A 20 18.18 8.64 -7.06
N LEU A 21 17.93 9.47 -8.07
CA LEU A 21 17.35 9.04 -9.34
C LEU A 21 18.40 8.92 -10.45
N ASN A 22 19.41 9.79 -10.48
CA ASN A 22 20.34 9.89 -11.62
C ASN A 22 21.76 9.42 -11.32
N HIS A 23 22.22 9.49 -10.07
CA HIS A 23 23.62 9.22 -9.71
C HIS A 23 23.77 7.92 -8.92
N VAL A 24 22.99 7.76 -7.86
CA VAL A 24 22.98 6.58 -6.99
C VAL A 24 21.55 6.06 -6.92
N ARG A 25 21.06 5.58 -8.06
CA ARG A 25 19.70 5.06 -8.18
C ARG A 25 19.51 3.86 -7.27
N CYS A 26 18.65 4.00 -6.26
CA CYS A 26 18.43 2.93 -5.30
C CYS A 26 17.00 2.90 -4.74
N THR A 27 16.57 1.68 -4.47
CA THR A 27 15.41 1.36 -3.66
C THR A 27 15.88 0.64 -2.40
N TYR A 28 15.05 0.65 -1.37
CA TYR A 28 15.28 -0.12 -0.16
C TYR A 28 13.97 -0.70 0.34
N SER A 29 14.05 -1.79 1.11
CA SER A 29 12.90 -2.40 1.76
C SER A 29 13.11 -2.38 3.26
N MET A 30 12.03 -2.12 3.99
CA MET A 30 11.98 -2.29 5.44
C MET A 30 10.86 -3.26 5.77
N THR A 31 11.17 -4.27 6.58
CA THR A 31 10.18 -5.19 7.15
C THR A 31 10.10 -4.94 8.65
N ALA A 32 8.88 -4.73 9.14
CA ALA A 32 8.62 -4.63 10.57
C ALA A 32 7.27 -5.27 10.90
N ASP A 33 7.14 -5.75 12.13
CA ASP A 33 5.88 -6.26 12.65
C ASP A 33 4.99 -5.09 13.10
N LEU A 34 3.73 -5.11 12.64
CA LEU A 34 2.65 -4.29 13.18
C LEU A 34 1.92 -5.08 14.26
N ASP A 35 1.72 -4.49 15.43
CA ASP A 35 0.79 -5.04 16.41
C ASP A 35 -0.65 -4.79 15.95
N ILE A 36 -1.34 -5.88 15.62
CA ILE A 36 -2.74 -5.89 15.14
C ILE A 36 -3.69 -6.49 16.17
N SER A 37 -3.30 -6.59 17.44
CA SER A 37 -4.10 -7.27 18.47
C SER A 37 -5.49 -6.65 18.63
N LEU A 38 -5.54 -5.32 18.79
CA LEU A 38 -6.80 -4.58 18.94
C LEU A 38 -7.64 -4.63 17.65
N LEU A 39 -7.00 -4.40 16.50
CA LEU A 39 -7.64 -4.49 15.19
C LEU A 39 -8.26 -5.87 14.96
N GLN A 40 -7.51 -6.95 15.21
CA GLN A 40 -7.99 -8.31 14.99
C GLN A 40 -9.17 -8.64 15.90
N ALA A 41 -9.12 -8.24 17.17
CA ALA A 41 -10.23 -8.43 18.10
C ALA A 41 -11.50 -7.70 17.63
N GLU A 42 -11.35 -6.45 17.18
CA GLU A 42 -12.46 -5.63 16.73
C GLU A 42 -13.08 -6.15 15.42
N LEU A 43 -12.26 -6.54 14.45
CA LEU A 43 -12.73 -7.14 13.19
C LEU A 43 -13.47 -8.46 13.41
N LYS A 44 -12.99 -9.30 14.34
CA LYS A 44 -13.71 -10.52 14.75
C LYS A 44 -15.06 -10.19 15.36
N ARG A 45 -15.13 -9.15 16.19
CA ARG A 45 -16.37 -8.68 16.84
C ARG A 45 -17.39 -8.17 15.81
N THR A 46 -16.95 -7.48 14.76
CA THR A 46 -17.82 -6.90 13.73
C THR A 46 -18.06 -7.81 12.52
N GLY A 47 -17.38 -8.96 12.44
CA GLY A 47 -17.48 -9.89 11.31
C GLY A 47 -16.80 -9.38 10.03
N MET A 48 -15.89 -8.41 10.14
CA MET A 48 -15.20 -7.80 9.01
C MET A 48 -13.89 -8.53 8.67
N LYS A 49 -13.52 -8.53 7.39
CA LYS A 49 -12.31 -9.21 6.89
C LYS A 49 -11.05 -8.39 7.20
N LEU A 50 -9.97 -9.05 7.59
CA LEU A 50 -8.67 -8.42 7.89
C LEU A 50 -8.00 -7.78 6.68
N TYR A 51 -7.98 -8.45 5.53
CA TYR A 51 -7.26 -7.94 4.36
C TYR A 51 -7.74 -6.57 3.87
N PRO A 52 -9.05 -6.30 3.64
CA PRO A 52 -9.50 -4.96 3.28
C PRO A 52 -9.27 -3.91 4.37
N ALA A 53 -9.29 -4.29 5.66
CA ALA A 53 -8.94 -3.37 6.75
C ALA A 53 -7.47 -2.92 6.67
N LEU A 54 -6.55 -3.86 6.38
CA LEU A 54 -5.12 -3.54 6.18
C LEU A 54 -4.89 -2.70 4.91
N ILE A 55 -5.55 -3.05 3.81
CA ILE A 55 -5.49 -2.26 2.56
C ILE A 55 -5.96 -0.83 2.83
N TYR A 56 -7.07 -0.67 3.56
CA TYR A 56 -7.59 0.64 3.94
C TYR A 56 -6.58 1.44 4.77
N MET A 57 -6.01 0.85 5.83
CA MET A 57 -5.00 1.53 6.66
C MET A 57 -3.80 2.00 5.83
N ILE A 58 -3.24 1.12 4.99
CA ILE A 58 -2.13 1.43 4.08
C ILE A 58 -2.51 2.58 3.16
N THR A 59 -3.68 2.51 2.53
CA THR A 59 -4.15 3.53 1.60
C THR A 59 -4.38 4.87 2.29
N THR A 60 -4.91 4.86 3.50
CA THR A 60 -5.08 6.07 4.32
C THR A 60 -3.74 6.76 4.58
N VAL A 61 -2.72 6.02 5.01
CA VAL A 61 -1.39 6.61 5.26
C VAL A 61 -0.73 7.09 3.97
N VAL A 62 -0.80 6.32 2.88
CA VAL A 62 -0.32 6.76 1.56
C VAL A 62 -0.96 8.09 1.14
N ASN A 63 -2.27 8.26 1.38
CA ASN A 63 -2.99 9.48 1.02
C ASN A 63 -2.70 10.69 1.92
N ARG A 64 -2.20 10.49 3.14
CA ARG A 64 -1.84 11.59 4.06
C ARG A 64 -0.58 12.34 3.65
N HIS A 65 0.29 11.69 2.87
CA HIS A 65 1.64 12.19 2.61
C HIS A 65 1.93 12.29 1.11
N ASN A 66 2.70 13.30 0.70
CA ASN A 66 2.96 13.55 -0.72
C ASN A 66 4.04 12.62 -1.27
N GLU A 67 5.04 12.27 -0.46
CA GLU A 67 6.16 11.40 -0.82
C GLU A 67 5.71 10.02 -1.29
N PHE A 68 4.64 9.47 -0.72
CA PHE A 68 4.08 8.16 -1.11
C PHE A 68 3.19 8.24 -2.35
N ARG A 69 2.88 9.44 -2.83
CA ARG A 69 2.07 9.72 -4.03
C ARG A 69 2.85 10.41 -5.14
N THR A 70 4.15 10.66 -4.92
CA THR A 70 5.03 11.29 -5.89
C THR A 70 5.46 10.27 -6.93
N CYS A 71 5.10 10.49 -8.19
CA CYS A 71 5.43 9.60 -9.29
C CYS A 71 5.56 10.35 -10.62
N PHE A 72 5.95 9.63 -11.67
CA PHE A 72 5.82 10.10 -13.04
C PHE A 72 4.41 9.74 -13.57
N ASN A 73 3.79 10.65 -14.32
CA ASN A 73 2.55 10.34 -15.05
C ASN A 73 2.86 9.66 -16.40
N SER A 74 1.83 9.37 -17.19
CA SER A 74 1.95 8.75 -18.52
C SER A 74 2.73 9.58 -19.55
N GLU A 75 2.92 10.89 -19.29
CA GLU A 75 3.69 11.80 -20.14
C GLU A 75 5.15 11.94 -19.64
N GLY A 76 5.54 11.21 -18.60
CA GLY A 76 6.86 11.31 -17.98
C GLY A 76 7.06 12.57 -17.14
N LEU A 77 5.99 13.28 -16.77
CA LEU A 77 6.06 14.45 -15.90
C LEU A 77 6.05 14.03 -14.44
N LEU A 78 6.99 14.57 -13.65
CA LEU A 78 7.04 14.36 -12.20
C LEU A 78 5.97 15.19 -11.48
N GLY A 79 5.26 14.57 -10.54
CA GLY A 79 4.21 15.23 -9.79
C GLY A 79 3.63 14.36 -8.69
N VAL A 80 2.54 14.84 -8.09
CA VAL A 80 1.84 14.21 -6.97
C VAL A 80 0.36 14.11 -7.31
N TRP A 81 -0.21 12.90 -7.24
CA TRP A 81 -1.65 12.70 -7.36
C TRP A 81 -2.38 13.18 -6.12
N ASP A 82 -3.51 13.91 -6.24
CA ASP A 82 -4.33 14.34 -5.09
C ASP A 82 -4.72 13.17 -4.17
N ARG A 83 -5.00 12.01 -4.77
CA ARG A 83 -5.44 10.80 -4.08
C ARG A 83 -4.94 9.58 -4.84
N MET A 84 -4.63 8.52 -4.12
CA MET A 84 -4.27 7.21 -4.64
C MET A 84 -5.32 6.17 -4.26
N SER A 85 -5.49 5.17 -5.12
CA SER A 85 -6.31 3.97 -4.89
C SER A 85 -5.43 2.72 -4.80
N PRO A 86 -5.80 1.70 -4.02
CA PRO A 86 -5.00 0.48 -3.93
C PRO A 86 -5.25 -0.43 -5.12
N SER A 87 -4.17 -1.03 -5.63
CA SER A 87 -4.18 -2.20 -6.51
C SER A 87 -3.67 -3.39 -5.71
N PHE A 88 -4.47 -4.45 -5.57
CA PHE A 88 -4.22 -5.53 -4.63
C PHE A 88 -4.46 -6.91 -5.22
N THR A 89 -3.75 -7.90 -4.69
CA THR A 89 -3.80 -9.27 -5.21
C THR A 89 -4.99 -10.07 -4.66
N ILE A 90 -5.66 -10.82 -5.54
CA ILE A 90 -6.59 -11.91 -5.20
C ILE A 90 -6.02 -13.26 -5.68
N PHE A 91 -6.18 -14.31 -4.88
CA PHE A 91 -5.61 -15.63 -5.17
C PHE A 91 -6.64 -16.61 -5.72
N HIS A 92 -6.24 -17.37 -6.74
CA HIS A 92 -7.07 -18.38 -7.42
C HIS A 92 -6.68 -19.78 -6.97
N GLU A 93 -7.48 -20.37 -6.08
CA GLU A 93 -7.14 -21.65 -5.44
C GLU A 93 -6.99 -22.82 -6.42
N GLU A 94 -7.74 -22.83 -7.52
CA GLU A 94 -7.69 -23.92 -8.50
C GLU A 94 -6.39 -23.93 -9.32
N SER A 95 -5.98 -22.75 -9.81
CA SER A 95 -4.80 -22.60 -10.67
C SER A 95 -3.51 -22.30 -9.91
N LYS A 96 -3.61 -21.97 -8.60
CA LYS A 96 -2.50 -21.47 -7.79
C LYS A 96 -1.83 -20.23 -8.40
N THR A 97 -2.63 -19.39 -9.06
CA THR A 97 -2.22 -18.09 -9.63
C THR A 97 -2.91 -16.94 -8.90
N PHE A 98 -2.63 -15.70 -9.29
CA PHE A 98 -3.28 -14.52 -8.74
C PHE A 98 -3.68 -13.53 -9.85
N SER A 99 -4.60 -12.63 -9.52
CA SER A 99 -4.90 -11.42 -10.29
C SER A 99 -4.61 -10.19 -9.44
N SER A 100 -4.22 -9.08 -10.07
CA SER A 100 -4.22 -7.74 -9.47
C SER A 100 -5.51 -7.04 -9.86
N ILE A 101 -6.25 -6.56 -8.86
CA ILE A 101 -7.45 -5.76 -9.05
C ILE A 101 -7.34 -4.49 -8.23
N TRP A 102 -8.12 -3.47 -8.53
CA TRP A 102 -8.10 -2.21 -7.80
C TRP A 102 -9.51 -1.85 -7.33
N THR A 103 -9.60 -0.91 -6.39
CA THR A 103 -10.89 -0.34 -5.97
C THR A 103 -10.71 1.14 -5.64
N PRO A 104 -11.67 2.03 -5.92
CA PRO A 104 -11.55 3.43 -5.57
C PRO A 104 -11.40 3.63 -4.05
N PHE A 105 -10.46 4.48 -3.64
CA PHE A 105 -10.30 4.82 -2.23
C PHE A 105 -11.40 5.78 -1.73
N SER A 106 -12.00 5.43 -0.59
CA SER A 106 -12.88 6.30 0.20
C SER A 106 -12.26 6.55 1.57
N GLU A 107 -12.41 7.76 2.10
CA GLU A 107 -12.03 8.11 3.49
C GLU A 107 -12.95 7.46 4.53
N GLU A 108 -14.12 7.01 4.12
CA GLU A 108 -15.06 6.30 4.98
C GLU A 108 -14.88 4.79 4.75
N PHE A 109 -14.52 4.06 5.80
CA PHE A 109 -14.15 2.66 5.71
C PHE A 109 -15.27 1.76 5.21
N GLN A 110 -16.53 1.97 5.60
CA GLN A 110 -17.65 1.15 5.15
C GLN A 110 -17.87 1.26 3.64
N THR A 111 -17.73 2.47 3.09
CA THR A 111 -17.79 2.75 1.67
C THR A 111 -16.66 2.04 0.94
N PHE A 112 -15.42 2.18 1.43
CA PHE A 112 -14.27 1.47 0.87
C PHE A 112 -14.45 -0.06 0.93
N TYR A 113 -14.90 -0.58 2.06
CA TYR A 113 -15.13 -2.00 2.30
C TYR A 113 -16.21 -2.57 1.37
N GLY A 114 -17.29 -1.82 1.13
CA GLY A 114 -18.32 -2.16 0.16
C GLY A 114 -17.78 -2.25 -1.27
N SER A 115 -16.99 -1.25 -1.70
CA SER A 115 -16.34 -1.26 -3.03
C SER A 115 -15.35 -2.42 -3.17
N TYR A 116 -14.58 -2.73 -2.13
CA TYR A 116 -13.69 -3.89 -2.11
C TYR A 116 -14.45 -5.21 -2.27
N LEU A 117 -15.55 -5.41 -1.54
CA LEU A 117 -16.35 -6.64 -1.64
C LEU A 117 -16.95 -6.81 -3.04
N LEU A 118 -17.43 -5.72 -3.64
CA LEU A 118 -17.96 -5.73 -4.99
C LEU A 118 -16.90 -6.15 -6.02
N GLU A 119 -15.72 -5.53 -5.99
CA GLU A 119 -14.65 -5.81 -6.97
C GLU A 119 -14.03 -7.20 -6.78
N THR A 120 -13.90 -7.67 -5.54
CA THR A 120 -13.43 -9.04 -5.28
C THR A 120 -14.43 -10.09 -5.73
N GLU A 121 -15.73 -9.89 -5.51
CA GLU A 121 -16.77 -10.82 -5.96
C GLU A 121 -16.87 -10.85 -7.49
N LYS A 122 -16.81 -9.69 -8.14
CA LYS A 122 -16.82 -9.55 -9.61
C LYS A 122 -15.66 -10.29 -10.27
N HIS A 123 -14.47 -10.25 -9.68
CA HIS A 123 -13.24 -10.82 -10.26
C HIS A 123 -12.79 -12.15 -9.63
N LYS A 124 -13.59 -12.76 -8.74
CA LYS A 124 -13.22 -13.98 -8.00
C LYS A 124 -12.79 -15.16 -8.87
N ASN A 125 -13.30 -15.22 -10.11
CA ASN A 125 -13.03 -16.29 -11.09
C ASN A 125 -12.20 -15.78 -12.29
N ALA A 126 -11.56 -14.62 -12.17
CA ALA A 126 -10.70 -14.08 -13.21
C ALA A 126 -9.55 -15.05 -13.52
N LYS A 127 -9.11 -15.11 -14.77
CA LYS A 127 -7.96 -15.93 -15.20
C LYS A 127 -6.78 -15.09 -15.66
N GLN A 128 -7.02 -13.80 -15.88
CA GLN A 128 -6.05 -12.81 -16.34
C GLN A 128 -5.29 -12.23 -15.15
N LEU A 129 -4.03 -11.84 -15.37
CA LEU A 129 -3.25 -11.13 -14.37
C LEU A 129 -3.90 -9.78 -14.01
N PHE A 130 -4.41 -9.05 -15.01
CA PHE A 130 -5.11 -7.77 -14.86
C PHE A 130 -6.50 -7.90 -15.51
N PRO A 131 -7.54 -8.29 -14.76
CA PRO A 131 -8.87 -8.50 -15.33
C PRO A 131 -9.66 -7.20 -15.54
N ASP A 132 -9.30 -6.12 -14.85
CA ASP A 132 -9.84 -4.78 -15.11
C ASP A 132 -8.86 -3.96 -15.94
N THR A 133 -9.24 -3.65 -17.18
CA THR A 133 -8.42 -2.85 -18.09
C THR A 133 -8.55 -1.34 -17.87
N ASN A 134 -9.42 -0.91 -16.94
CA ASN A 134 -9.69 0.50 -16.65
C ASN A 134 -9.05 0.95 -15.34
N GLU A 135 -7.99 0.27 -14.87
CA GLU A 135 -7.22 0.70 -13.71
C GLU A 135 -6.62 2.11 -13.95
N PRO A 136 -6.88 3.09 -13.07
CA PRO A 136 -6.42 4.45 -13.28
C PRO A 136 -4.93 4.58 -12.93
N SER A 137 -4.26 5.61 -13.45
CA SER A 137 -2.81 5.81 -13.25
C SER A 137 -2.41 6.13 -11.81
N ASN A 138 -3.35 6.47 -10.94
CA ASN A 138 -3.12 6.82 -9.54
C ASN A 138 -3.36 5.62 -8.60
N THR A 139 -2.83 4.45 -8.97
CA THR A 139 -2.83 3.26 -8.11
C THR A 139 -1.44 2.89 -7.60
N PHE A 140 -1.40 2.12 -6.52
CA PHE A 140 -0.16 1.57 -5.98
C PHE A 140 -0.39 0.12 -5.47
N PRO A 141 0.63 -0.76 -5.54
CA PRO A 141 0.46 -2.18 -5.33
C PRO A 141 0.53 -2.58 -3.85
N ILE A 142 -0.39 -3.47 -3.46
CA ILE A 142 -0.42 -4.16 -2.18
C ILE A 142 -0.56 -5.66 -2.43
N SER A 143 0.43 -6.43 -2.00
CA SER A 143 0.41 -7.89 -2.07
C SER A 143 0.22 -8.52 -0.69
N SER A 144 -0.22 -9.78 -0.68
CA SER A 144 -0.38 -10.56 0.53
C SER A 144 0.12 -11.99 0.34
N ILE A 145 0.92 -12.47 1.29
CA ILE A 145 1.45 -13.83 1.38
C ILE A 145 0.91 -14.44 2.69
N PRO A 146 -0.39 -14.80 2.74
CA PRO A 146 -1.05 -15.23 3.99
C PRO A 146 -0.57 -16.60 4.48
N TRP A 147 0.28 -17.29 3.72
CA TRP A 147 0.78 -18.62 4.04
C TRP A 147 2.05 -18.63 4.89
N VAL A 148 2.84 -17.55 4.87
CA VAL A 148 4.17 -17.49 5.51
C VAL A 148 4.30 -16.24 6.37
N SER A 149 4.77 -16.42 7.61
CA SER A 149 5.17 -15.31 8.48
C SER A 149 6.65 -15.04 8.25
N PHE A 150 6.97 -13.99 7.50
CA PHE A 150 8.35 -13.65 7.15
C PHE A 150 8.91 -12.62 8.13
N THR A 151 10.23 -12.66 8.35
CA THR A 151 10.97 -11.64 9.12
C THR A 151 11.69 -10.64 8.22
N GLY A 152 11.73 -10.90 6.91
CA GLY A 152 12.28 -10.02 5.90
C GLY A 152 11.71 -10.37 4.53
N PHE A 153 11.33 -9.35 3.78
CA PHE A 153 10.89 -9.49 2.39
C PHE A 153 11.45 -8.32 1.57
N ASN A 154 11.87 -8.60 0.34
CA ASN A 154 12.39 -7.59 -0.57
C ASN A 154 12.04 -7.99 -2.01
N LEU A 155 11.69 -6.99 -2.81
CA LEU A 155 11.47 -7.16 -4.24
C LEU A 155 12.67 -6.63 -5.01
N ASN A 156 13.27 -7.48 -5.84
CA ASN A 156 14.28 -7.03 -6.80
C ASN A 156 13.55 -6.61 -8.09
N VAL A 157 13.21 -5.33 -8.19
CA VAL A 157 12.52 -4.77 -9.36
C VAL A 157 13.54 -4.36 -10.41
N TYR A 158 13.65 -5.17 -11.46
CA TYR A 158 14.49 -4.89 -12.62
C TYR A 158 13.69 -4.10 -13.65
N SER A 159 13.65 -2.77 -13.50
CA SER A 159 12.99 -1.83 -14.42
C SER A 159 13.94 -0.68 -14.79
N GLY A 160 13.41 0.40 -15.38
CA GLY A 160 14.14 1.67 -15.53
C GLY A 160 14.57 2.29 -14.19
N GLY A 161 14.04 1.79 -13.07
CA GLY A 161 14.30 2.32 -11.72
C GLY A 161 13.75 3.73 -11.54
N ASP A 162 12.64 4.01 -12.21
CA ASP A 162 11.83 5.22 -12.14
C ASP A 162 10.44 4.95 -11.53
N TYR A 163 10.22 3.72 -11.03
CA TYR A 163 9.03 3.40 -10.24
C TYR A 163 9.19 3.94 -8.82
N LEU A 164 8.53 5.06 -8.55
CA LEU A 164 8.71 5.84 -7.31
C LEU A 164 7.74 5.44 -6.19
N LEU A 165 6.57 4.88 -6.54
CA LEU A 165 5.52 4.57 -5.57
C LEU A 165 5.93 3.43 -4.63
N PRO A 166 5.48 3.44 -3.37
CA PRO A 166 5.77 2.35 -2.44
C PRO A 166 5.07 1.05 -2.84
N ILE A 167 5.74 -0.07 -2.60
CA ILE A 167 5.19 -1.41 -2.82
C ILE A 167 5.06 -2.12 -1.48
N PHE A 168 3.85 -2.61 -1.18
CA PHE A 168 3.54 -3.24 0.09
C PHE A 168 3.43 -4.76 -0.06
N THR A 169 3.93 -5.51 0.92
CA THR A 169 3.71 -6.95 1.01
C THR A 169 3.41 -7.33 2.44
N ILE A 170 2.24 -7.92 2.65
CA ILE A 170 1.72 -8.35 3.95
C ILE A 170 1.99 -9.84 4.11
N GLY A 171 2.53 -10.26 5.26
CA GLY A 171 2.73 -11.68 5.58
C GLY A 171 1.63 -12.26 6.45
N LYS A 172 1.77 -13.55 6.77
CA LYS A 172 0.93 -14.21 7.76
C LYS A 172 1.24 -13.66 9.14
N TYR A 173 0.22 -13.19 9.86
CA TYR A 173 0.39 -12.80 11.27
C TYR A 173 0.72 -14.03 12.14
N HIS A 174 1.35 -13.78 13.28
CA HIS A 174 1.65 -14.79 14.29
C HIS A 174 1.33 -14.24 15.68
N CYS A 175 1.14 -15.14 16.64
CA CYS A 175 0.99 -14.74 18.04
C CYS A 175 2.36 -14.78 18.71
N GLN A 176 2.72 -13.70 19.41
CA GLN A 176 3.88 -13.63 20.29
C GLN A 176 3.42 -13.08 21.64
N ASP A 177 3.51 -13.91 22.68
CA ASP A 177 2.92 -13.65 23.99
C ASP A 177 1.41 -13.31 23.87
N GLU A 178 0.97 -12.18 24.41
CA GLU A 178 -0.41 -11.68 24.33
C GLU A 178 -0.67 -10.84 23.07
N ARG A 179 0.30 -10.73 22.16
CA ARG A 179 0.21 -9.88 20.95
C ARG A 179 0.01 -10.70 19.69
N VAL A 180 -0.73 -10.11 18.75
CA VAL A 180 -0.85 -10.58 17.37
C VAL A 180 -0.02 -9.66 16.49
N LEU A 181 1.10 -10.19 15.98
CA LEU A 181 2.05 -9.44 15.17
C LEU A 181 1.90 -9.79 13.70
N LEU A 182 1.86 -8.77 12.86
CA LEU A 182 1.70 -8.88 11.42
C LEU A 182 2.96 -8.35 10.72
N PRO A 183 3.75 -9.19 10.05
CA PRO A 183 4.90 -8.72 9.30
C PRO A 183 4.41 -7.96 8.06
N LEU A 184 4.87 -6.71 7.95
CA LEU A 184 4.65 -5.85 6.79
C LEU A 184 6.01 -5.45 6.22
N SER A 185 6.19 -5.71 4.92
CA SER A 185 7.31 -5.17 4.17
C SER A 185 6.85 -4.03 3.28
N VAL A 186 7.61 -2.94 3.29
CA VAL A 186 7.41 -1.81 2.37
C VAL A 186 8.71 -1.55 1.63
N GLN A 187 8.63 -1.55 0.29
CA GLN A 187 9.70 -1.09 -0.58
C GLN A 187 9.48 0.37 -0.95
N PHE A 188 10.55 1.16 -0.85
CA PHE A 188 10.56 2.58 -1.14
C PHE A 188 11.63 2.92 -2.18
N HIS A 189 11.41 4.00 -2.93
CA HIS A 189 12.42 4.59 -3.79
C HIS A 189 13.08 5.79 -3.09
N HIS A 190 14.42 5.78 -2.97
CA HIS A 190 15.12 6.75 -2.12
C HIS A 190 14.99 8.20 -2.62
N ALA A 191 14.82 8.38 -3.94
CA ALA A 191 14.55 9.70 -4.53
C ALA A 191 13.32 10.42 -3.95
N VAL A 192 12.28 9.68 -3.51
CA VAL A 192 11.05 10.27 -2.96
C VAL A 192 10.86 10.00 -1.47
N CYS A 193 11.46 8.92 -0.94
CA CYS A 193 11.29 8.49 0.44
C CYS A 193 12.66 8.22 1.08
N ASP A 194 12.98 8.99 2.12
CA ASP A 194 14.11 8.73 3.02
C ASP A 194 13.69 7.88 4.24
N GLY A 195 14.66 7.44 5.04
CA GLY A 195 14.40 6.62 6.24
C GLY A 195 13.42 7.24 7.24
N TYR A 196 13.36 8.57 7.34
CA TYR A 196 12.34 9.27 8.15
C TYR A 196 10.91 8.94 7.68
N HIS A 197 10.67 9.04 6.37
CA HIS A 197 9.35 8.77 5.77
C HIS A 197 8.98 7.29 5.94
N ALA A 198 9.95 6.39 5.85
CA ALA A 198 9.72 4.98 6.16
C ALA A 198 9.30 4.80 7.64
N GLY A 199 9.98 5.44 8.59
CA GLY A 199 9.56 5.42 10.00
C GLY A 199 8.14 5.97 10.22
N LEU A 200 7.82 7.10 9.57
CA LEU A 200 6.50 7.72 9.59
C LEU A 200 5.39 6.76 9.11
N MET A 201 5.62 6.05 7.99
CA MET A 201 4.70 5.06 7.45
C MET A 201 4.34 3.99 8.49
N PHE A 202 5.33 3.35 9.12
CA PHE A 202 5.08 2.28 10.07
C PHE A 202 4.44 2.79 11.38
N ASN A 203 4.86 3.96 11.87
CA ASN A 203 4.29 4.55 13.08
C ASN A 203 2.81 4.90 12.90
N GLU A 204 2.42 5.54 11.79
CA GLU A 204 1.01 5.87 11.55
C GLU A 204 0.14 4.63 11.29
N LEU A 205 0.70 3.59 10.66
CA LEU A 205 0.00 2.31 10.54
C LEU A 205 -0.24 1.68 11.91
N GLN A 206 0.75 1.75 12.80
CA GLN A 206 0.60 1.26 14.17
C GLN A 206 -0.46 2.05 14.95
N GLU A 207 -0.49 3.38 14.80
CA GLU A 207 -1.53 4.23 15.39
C GLU A 207 -2.93 3.86 14.90
N LEU A 208 -3.11 3.68 13.58
CA LEU A 208 -4.38 3.23 13.01
C LEU A 208 -4.80 1.83 13.50
N SER A 209 -3.84 0.94 13.72
CA SER A 209 -4.09 -0.40 14.26
C SER A 209 -4.63 -0.34 15.69
N VAL A 210 -4.05 0.55 16.51
CA VAL A 210 -4.44 0.76 17.90
C VAL A 210 -5.77 1.49 17.99
N ASP A 211 -5.97 2.55 17.19
CA ASP A 211 -7.21 3.33 17.10
C ASP A 211 -8.22 2.73 16.10
N CYS A 212 -8.24 1.40 15.94
CA CYS A 212 -9.09 0.72 14.95
C CYS A 212 -10.58 1.07 15.06
N LYS A 213 -11.09 1.28 16.28
CA LYS A 213 -12.48 1.67 16.52
C LYS A 213 -12.81 3.05 15.94
N GLY A 214 -11.86 3.98 15.92
CA GLY A 214 -12.05 5.36 15.49
C GLY A 214 -12.43 5.49 14.01
N TRP A 215 -11.99 4.54 13.17
CA TRP A 215 -12.25 4.55 11.72
C TRP A 215 -13.09 3.37 11.23
N LEU A 216 -13.20 2.27 11.98
CA LEU A 216 -14.01 1.11 11.56
C LEU A 216 -15.52 1.41 11.52
N THR A 217 -16.06 2.19 12.45
CA THR A 217 -17.52 2.35 12.60
C THR A 217 -18.11 3.58 11.93
N GLY A 218 -17.30 4.41 11.26
CA GLY A 218 -17.70 5.77 10.88
C GLY A 218 -17.99 6.63 12.12
N LYS A 219 -17.88 7.95 11.99
CA LYS A 219 -18.52 8.89 12.91
C LYS A 219 -19.81 9.38 12.30
#